data_AF-A0A0P8BSB9-F1
#
_entry.id   AF-A0A0P8BSB9-F1
#
_cell.length_a   1.000
_cell.length_b   1.000
_cell.length_c   1.000
_cell.angle_alpha   90.00
_cell.angle_beta   90.00
_cell.angle_gamma   90.00
#
_symmetry.space_group_name_H-M   'P 1'
#
loop_
_entity.id
_entity.type
_entity.pdbx_description
1 polymer ?
#
loop_
_entity_poly.entity_id
_entity_poly.type
_entity_poly.pdbx_seq_one_letter_code
_entity_poly.pdbx_strand_id
1 'polypeptide(L)'
;MTDSLTAPDSNSTHDNTITLFEYEFTDQLSSLDLIHLSRLSRRIGIEILKPSLRNGKTYFQARQYVGTIRLGNRTIQILVVHFSKG
;
A
#
# COMPACT_ATOMS: atom_id res chain seq x y z
N MET A 1 -28.05 31.68 -15.72
CA MET A 1 -26.66 31.26 -15.96
C MET A 1 -26.00 31.13 -14.60
N THR A 2 -25.94 29.93 -14.07
CA THR A 2 -25.24 29.61 -12.82
C THR A 2 -24.27 28.50 -13.18
N ASP A 3 -22.98 28.83 -13.20
CA ASP A 3 -21.90 27.87 -13.37
C ASP A 3 -21.92 26.92 -12.17
N SER A 4 -22.39 25.71 -12.39
CA SER A 4 -22.18 24.61 -11.46
C SER A 4 -20.70 24.30 -11.45
N LEU A 5 -20.06 24.55 -10.31
CA LEU A 5 -18.72 24.05 -10.00
C LEU A 5 -18.82 22.52 -9.93
N THR A 6 -18.63 21.85 -11.07
CA THR A 6 -18.53 20.39 -11.14
C THR A 6 -17.34 19.98 -10.28
N ALA A 7 -17.63 19.26 -9.19
CA ALA A 7 -16.58 18.60 -8.41
C ALA A 7 -15.70 17.80 -9.38
N PRO A 8 -14.36 17.86 -9.28
CA PRO A 8 -13.51 17.14 -10.19
C PRO A 8 -13.91 15.67 -10.15
N ASP A 9 -14.24 15.13 -11.33
CA ASP A 9 -14.55 13.72 -11.51
C ASP A 9 -13.52 12.91 -10.75
N SER A 10 -14.00 12.06 -9.84
CA SER A 10 -13.20 11.05 -9.17
C SER A 10 -12.77 9.98 -10.18
N ASN A 11 -12.07 10.40 -11.24
CA ASN A 11 -11.07 9.57 -11.88
C ASN A 11 -10.04 9.31 -10.79
N SER A 12 -10.17 8.16 -10.13
CA SER A 12 -9.14 7.66 -9.24
C SER A 12 -7.90 7.44 -10.09
N THR A 13 -7.09 8.48 -10.27
CA THR A 13 -5.65 8.33 -10.48
C THR A 13 -5.22 7.45 -9.32
N HIS A 14 -5.13 6.14 -9.56
CA HIS A 14 -4.61 5.22 -8.58
C HIS A 14 -3.21 5.72 -8.29
N ASP A 15 -3.07 6.42 -7.17
CA ASP A 15 -1.84 7.07 -6.79
C ASP A 15 -0.78 5.99 -6.81
N ASN A 16 0.21 6.07 -7.71
CA ASN A 16 1.07 4.92 -8.01
C ASN A 16 1.96 4.55 -6.82
N THR A 17 1.84 5.26 -5.70
CA THR A 17 2.56 5.04 -4.46
C THR A 17 1.57 4.71 -3.34
N ILE A 18 1.81 3.60 -2.65
CA ILE A 18 1.16 3.26 -1.38
C ILE A 18 2.17 3.54 -0.27
N THR A 19 1.87 4.46 0.62
CA THR A 19 2.67 4.71 1.82
C THR A 19 1.99 4.05 3.01
N LEU A 20 2.74 3.24 3.75
CA LEU A 20 2.32 2.58 4.97
C LEU A 20 3.29 2.93 6.09
N PHE A 21 2.79 2.96 7.31
CA PHE A 21 3.62 2.80 8.49
C PHE A 21 3.81 1.32 8.84
N GLU A 22 4.85 1.01 9.60
CA GLU A 22 4.99 -0.33 10.18
C GLU A 22 3.69 -0.78 10.85
N TYR A 23 3.26 -2.01 10.54
CA TYR A 23 2.02 -2.62 11.04
C TYR A 23 0.70 -2.01 10.56
N GLU A 24 0.73 -1.00 9.67
CA GLU A 24 -0.46 -0.47 9.02
C GLU A 24 -1.04 -1.46 7.99
N PHE A 25 -2.32 -1.32 7.69
CA PHE A 25 -3.07 -2.18 6.77
C PHE A 25 -3.46 -1.44 5.49
N THR A 26 -3.44 -2.15 4.36
CA THR A 26 -3.97 -1.66 3.08
C THR A 26 -4.78 -2.74 2.37
N ASP A 27 -5.82 -2.33 1.65
CA ASP A 27 -6.58 -3.15 0.70
C ASP A 27 -6.38 -2.68 -0.76
N GLN A 28 -5.46 -1.74 -0.99
CA GLN A 28 -5.27 -1.07 -2.29
C GLN A 28 -4.42 -1.86 -3.28
N LEU A 29 -3.99 -3.08 -2.94
CA LEU A 29 -3.14 -3.90 -3.79
C LEU A 29 -3.95 -4.60 -4.88
N SER A 30 -3.51 -4.47 -6.12
CA SER A 30 -4.04 -5.25 -7.24
C SER A 30 -3.52 -6.68 -7.24
N SER A 31 -4.19 -7.58 -7.95
CA SER A 31 -3.70 -8.96 -8.16
C SER A 31 -2.29 -9.01 -8.76
N LEU A 32 -1.92 -8.05 -9.60
CA LEU A 32 -0.58 -7.96 -10.18
C LEU A 32 0.47 -7.58 -9.13
N ASP A 33 0.15 -6.64 -8.25
CA ASP A 33 1.02 -6.26 -7.12
C ASP A 33 1.30 -7.47 -6.23
N LEU A 34 0.28 -8.28 -5.95
CA LEU A 34 0.41 -9.50 -5.13
C LEU A 34 1.33 -10.55 -5.77
N ILE A 35 1.27 -10.71 -7.09
CA ILE A 35 2.17 -11.61 -7.83
C ILE A 35 3.62 -11.12 -7.72
N HIS A 36 3.85 -9.82 -7.91
CA HIS A 36 5.20 -9.24 -7.79
C HIS A 36 5.74 -9.32 -6.37
N LEU A 37 4.91 -9.03 -5.35
CA LEU A 37 5.27 -9.18 -3.94
C LEU A 37 5.64 -10.63 -3.60
N SER A 38 4.82 -11.59 -4.01
CA SER A 38 5.08 -13.02 -3.77
C SER A 38 6.43 -13.46 -4.36
N ARG A 39 6.74 -13.03 -5.60
CA ARG A 39 8.03 -13.30 -6.24
C ARG A 39 9.19 -12.62 -5.50
N LEU A 40 9.02 -11.37 -5.11
CA LEU A 40 10.04 -10.62 -4.39
C LEU A 40 10.33 -11.26 -3.03
N SER A 41 9.31 -11.51 -2.22
CA SER A 41 9.43 -12.13 -0.89
C SER A 41 10.14 -13.49 -0.95
N ARG A 42 9.84 -14.32 -1.97
CA ARG A 42 10.54 -15.59 -2.19
C ARG A 42 12.02 -15.40 -2.55
N ARG A 43 12.34 -14.36 -3.32
CA ARG A 43 13.72 -14.06 -3.76
C ARG A 43 14.59 -13.53 -2.61
N ILE A 44 14.03 -12.68 -1.76
CA ILE A 44 14.80 -12.01 -0.68
C ILE A 44 14.64 -12.70 0.68
N GLY A 45 13.72 -13.65 0.82
CA GLY A 45 13.45 -14.37 2.06
C GLY A 45 12.75 -13.54 3.15
N ILE A 46 12.15 -12.39 2.78
CA ILE A 46 11.51 -11.45 3.72
C ILE A 46 10.05 -11.27 3.32
N GLU A 47 9.14 -11.40 4.28
CA GLU A 47 7.73 -11.05 4.11
C GLU A 47 7.54 -9.54 4.33
N ILE A 48 7.33 -8.79 3.25
CA ILE A 48 7.12 -7.33 3.31
C ILE A 48 5.70 -7.00 3.78
N LEU A 49 4.70 -7.62 3.15
CA LEU A 49 3.29 -7.46 3.48
C LEU A 49 2.68 -8.81 3.79
N LYS A 50 1.98 -8.91 4.93
CA LYS A 50 1.30 -10.13 5.38
C LYS A 50 -0.20 -10.04 5.13
N PRO A 51 -0.85 -11.02 4.47
CA PRO A 51 -2.30 -11.03 4.32
C PRO A 51 -3.01 -11.19 5.68
N SER A 52 -4.12 -10.48 5.85
CA SER A 52 -4.96 -10.47 7.05
C SER A 52 -6.44 -10.36 6.66
N LEU A 53 -7.27 -11.30 7.12
CA LEU A 53 -8.71 -11.23 6.91
C LEU A 53 -9.34 -10.32 7.97
N ARG A 54 -10.03 -9.25 7.55
CA ARG A 54 -10.75 -8.33 8.43
C ARG A 54 -12.12 -8.03 7.83
N ASN A 55 -13.18 -8.24 8.61
CA ASN A 55 -14.57 -7.98 8.19
C ASN A 55 -14.93 -8.62 6.84
N GLY A 56 -14.47 -9.85 6.60
CA GLY A 56 -14.73 -10.58 5.35
C GLY A 56 -13.95 -10.08 4.12
N LYS A 57 -13.05 -9.10 4.27
CA LYS A 57 -12.17 -8.59 3.22
C LYS A 57 -10.71 -8.90 3.55
N THR A 58 -9.90 -9.11 2.52
CA THR A 58 -8.45 -9.30 2.66
C THR A 58 -7.77 -7.95 2.70
N TYR A 59 -7.05 -7.69 3.78
CA TYR A 59 -6.11 -6.59 3.93
C TYR A 59 -4.68 -7.12 3.95
N PHE A 60 -3.72 -6.24 3.76
CA PHE A 60 -2.29 -6.55 3.79
C PHE A 60 -1.62 -5.65 4.81
N GLN A 61 -0.99 -6.27 5.81
CA GLN A 61 -0.31 -5.57 6.87
C GLN A 61 1.17 -5.37 6.53
N ALA A 62 1.67 -4.14 6.64
CA ALA A 62 3.10 -3.87 6.59
C ALA A 62 3.84 -4.58 7.74
N ARG A 63 4.95 -5.23 7.41
CA ARG A 63 5.86 -5.83 8.39
C ARG A 63 6.97 -4.85 8.75
N GLN A 64 7.89 -5.27 9.62
CA GLN A 64 9.09 -4.51 9.99
C GLN A 64 10.11 -4.48 8.84
N TYR A 65 9.72 -3.87 7.74
CA TYR A 65 10.56 -3.59 6.60
C TYR A 65 10.41 -2.11 6.30
N VAL A 66 11.42 -1.31 6.61
CA VAL A 66 11.39 0.12 6.35
C VAL A 66 12.14 0.38 5.05
N GLY A 67 11.49 1.05 4.11
CA GLY A 67 12.08 1.35 2.82
C GLY A 67 11.07 1.48 1.69
N THR A 68 11.59 1.52 0.47
CA THR A 68 10.79 1.70 -0.75
C THR A 68 10.98 0.50 -1.67
N ILE A 69 9.86 -0.07 -2.13
CA ILE A 69 9.83 -1.21 -3.04
C ILE A 69 9.08 -0.79 -4.30
N ARG A 70 9.65 -1.12 -5.47
CA ARG A 70 9.00 -0.91 -6.75
C ARG A 70 8.51 -2.24 -7.32
N LEU A 71 7.21 -2.31 -7.63
CA LEU A 71 6.51 -3.45 -8.21
C LEU A 71 5.93 -3.02 -9.57
N GLY A 72 6.73 -3.06 -10.63
CA GLY A 72 6.32 -2.53 -11.92
C GLY A 72 6.12 -1.01 -11.89
N ASN A 73 4.89 -0.55 -12.06
CA ASN A 73 4.49 0.87 -11.96
C ASN A 73 4.03 1.30 -10.55
N ARG A 74 3.89 0.35 -9.62
CA ARG A 74 3.52 0.60 -8.23
C ARG A 74 4.76 0.79 -7.36
N THR A 75 4.73 1.79 -6.49
CA THR A 75 5.69 1.99 -5.40
C THR A 75 5.00 1.68 -4.08
N ILE A 76 5.66 0.93 -3.20
CA ILE A 76 5.24 0.74 -1.82
C ILE A 76 6.33 1.32 -0.93
N GLN A 77 5.98 2.29 -0.10
CA GLN A 77 6.86 2.92 0.87
C GLN A 77 6.40 2.53 2.26
N ILE A 78 7.29 1.95 3.06
CA ILE A 78 7.02 1.63 4.47
C ILE A 78 7.91 2.51 5.35
N LEU A 79 7.27 3.25 6.23
CA LEU A 79 7.87 4.22 7.14
C LEU A 79 7.83 3.72 8.59
N VAL A 80 8.82 4.13 9.38
CA VAL A 80 8.80 3.93 10.84
C VAL A 80 7.74 4.81 11.48
N VAL A 81 7.08 4.27 12.51
CA VAL A 81 6.30 5.11 13.44
C VAL A 81 7.26 5.62 14.52
N HIS A 82 7.78 6.84 14.36
CA HIS A 82 8.45 7.51 15.47
C HIS A 82 7.42 8.25 16.31
N PHE A 83 7.09 7.72 17.48
CA PHE A 83 6.50 8.52 18.55
C PHE A 83 7.63 9.31 19.21
N SER A 84 7.76 10.60 18.90
CA SER A 84 8.56 11.48 19.74
C SER A 84 7.94 11.49 21.13
N LYS A 85 8.67 11.01 22.14
CA LYS A 85 8.31 11.24 23.54
C LYS A 85 8.28 12.75 23.77
N GLY A 86 7.08 13.31 23.95
CA GLY A 86 6.87 14.58 24.64
C GLY A 86 6.87 14.38 26.14
#